data_AF-A0A2V6ETD0-F1
#
_entry.id   AF-A0A2V6ETD0-F1
#
_cell.length_a   1.000
_cell.length_b   1.000
_cell.length_c   1.000
_cell.angle_alpha   90.00
_cell.angle_beta   90.00
_cell.angle_gamma   90.00
#
_symmetry.space_group_name_H-M   'P 1'
#
loop_
_entity.id
_entity.type
_entity.pdbx_description
1 polymer ?
#
loop_
_entity_poly.entity_id
_entity_poly.type
_entity_poly.pdbx_seq_one_letter_code
_entity_poly.pdbx_strand_id
1 'polypeptide(L)'
;MKPACTRIVRSYSAHVVKFSRALLSILLLSILCGGSGCANKGGGQSAGATGDYVTGTPLPERREGTSFFGGNVERGQFQPVYFDFDSQAVRSSESGKIQQIAQFMKGGSAQIIIAGFTDERGTAEYNRGLGDRRAGAVREDLIS
;
A
#
# COMPACT_ATOMS: atom_id res chain seq x y z
N MET A 1 -2.60 -18.71 -13.80
CA MET A 1 -3.56 -17.63 -13.50
C MET A 1 -3.31 -17.13 -12.07
N LYS A 2 -2.96 -15.85 -11.87
CA LYS A 2 -2.94 -15.27 -10.53
C LYS A 2 -4.36 -14.76 -10.22
N PRO A 3 -4.99 -15.17 -9.10
CA PRO A 3 -6.31 -14.68 -8.75
C PRO A 3 -6.26 -13.17 -8.45
N ALA A 4 -7.28 -12.45 -8.90
CA ALA A 4 -7.42 -11.03 -8.61
C ALA A 4 -7.69 -10.82 -7.11
N CYS A 5 -6.98 -9.88 -6.49
CA CYS A 5 -7.08 -9.66 -5.05
C CYS A 5 -6.77 -8.21 -4.66
N THR A 6 -7.37 -7.76 -3.57
CA THR A 6 -6.97 -6.52 -2.90
C THR A 6 -5.99 -6.89 -1.80
N ARG A 7 -4.84 -6.21 -1.76
CA ARG A 7 -3.85 -6.36 -0.70
C ARG A 7 -3.87 -5.14 0.21
N ILE A 8 -3.79 -5.41 1.51
CA ILE A 8 -3.78 -4.38 2.55
C ILE A 8 -2.45 -4.45 3.28
N VAL A 9 -1.83 -3.30 3.44
CA VAL A 9 -0.52 -3.16 4.06
C VAL A 9 -0.53 -1.99 5.01
N ARG A 10 0.26 -2.08 6.07
CA ARG A 10 0.40 -0.98 7.02
C ARG A 10 1.48 -0.03 6.55
N SER A 11 1.18 1.27 6.54
CA SER A 11 2.18 2.31 6.27
C SER A 11 2.65 2.93 7.59
N TYR A 12 3.94 3.20 7.66
CA TYR A 12 4.55 3.93 8.76
C TYR A 12 4.94 5.32 8.30
N SER A 13 4.59 6.32 9.11
CA SER A 13 5.19 7.64 8.97
C SER A 13 6.67 7.55 9.35
N ALA A 14 7.55 8.03 8.47
CA ALA A 14 9.00 8.04 8.69
C ALA A 14 9.41 8.76 9.99
N HIS A 15 8.53 9.58 10.57
CA HIS A 15 8.76 10.24 11.87
C HIS A 15 8.68 9.29 13.08
N VAL A 16 8.03 8.13 12.98
CA VAL A 16 7.80 7.23 14.12
C VAL A 16 8.83 6.10 14.18
N VAL A 17 9.52 5.81 13.07
CA VAL A 17 10.48 4.71 12.96
C VAL A 17 11.90 5.18 13.30
N LYS A 18 12.10 5.67 14.53
CA LYS A 18 13.47 5.95 15.04
C LYS A 18 13.57 5.89 16.55
N PHE A 19 12.99 4.87 17.18
CA PHE A 19 13.21 4.63 18.62
C PHE A 19 13.22 3.14 19.00
N SER A 20 13.77 2.28 18.15
CA SER A 20 14.02 0.89 18.56
C SER A 20 15.32 0.38 17.96
N ARG A 21 16.19 -0.12 18.85
CA ARG A 21 17.41 -0.93 18.61
C ARG A 21 18.75 -0.21 18.33
N ALA A 22 18.98 1.01 18.80
CA ALA A 22 20.30 1.65 18.63
C ALA A 22 20.81 2.49 19.82
N LEU A 23 20.39 2.21 21.06
CA LEU A 23 20.85 2.94 22.25
C LEU A 23 21.83 2.17 23.15
N LEU A 24 22.26 0.95 22.80
CA LEU A 24 23.11 0.14 23.69
C LEU A 24 24.55 -0.10 23.20
N SER A 25 25.02 0.51 22.11
CA SER A 25 26.33 0.13 21.56
C SER A 25 27.04 1.25 20.79
N ILE A 26 27.07 2.46 21.35
CA ILE A 26 27.98 3.52 20.87
C ILE A 26 28.60 4.23 22.08
N LEU A 27 29.38 3.47 22.86
CA LEU A 27 30.47 3.98 23.69
C LEU A 27 31.68 3.08 23.47
N LEU A 28 32.17 3.03 22.23
CA LEU A 28 33.51 2.55 21.83
C LEU A 28 33.54 2.52 20.31
N LEU A 29 34.17 3.53 19.72
CA LEU A 29 35.14 3.43 18.61
C LEU A 29 35.12 4.74 17.81
N SER A 30 35.79 5.74 18.37
CA SER A 30 36.54 6.70 17.58
C SER A 30 37.52 5.96 16.68
N ILE A 31 37.55 6.29 15.38
CA ILE A 31 38.74 6.46 14.50
C ILE A 31 38.31 6.30 13.02
N LEU A 32 38.35 7.44 12.32
CA LEU A 32 38.91 7.63 10.98
C LEU A 32 38.44 6.71 9.82
N CYS A 33 37.56 7.23 8.97
CA CYS A 33 37.82 7.27 7.51
C CYS A 33 36.85 8.23 6.82
N GLY A 34 37.37 9.35 6.29
CA GLY A 34 36.68 10.16 5.30
C GLY A 34 36.82 9.54 3.90
N GLY A 35 35.90 9.89 3.00
CA GLY A 35 36.07 9.68 1.56
C GLY A 35 34.83 9.21 0.80
N SER A 36 34.25 10.13 0.04
CA SER A 36 33.62 9.94 -1.28
C SER A 36 32.41 9.00 -1.43
N GLY A 37 31.23 9.59 -1.56
CA GLY A 37 30.04 8.92 -2.11
C GLY A 37 29.24 9.87 -2.99
N CYS A 38 29.33 9.69 -4.32
CA CYS A 38 28.59 10.43 -5.33
C CYS A 38 27.07 10.39 -5.08
N ALA A 39 26.45 11.56 -5.03
CA ALA A 39 25.00 11.70 -5.03
C ALA A 39 24.45 11.37 -6.42
N ASN A 40 24.18 10.08 -6.67
CA ASN A 40 23.34 9.68 -7.79
C ASN A 40 21.91 10.10 -7.46
N LYS A 41 21.42 11.16 -8.10
CA LYS A 41 20.00 11.48 -8.18
C LYS A 41 19.33 10.36 -8.96
N GLY A 42 18.90 9.32 -8.23
CA GLY A 42 18.00 8.31 -8.75
C GLY A 42 16.74 9.02 -9.22
N GLY A 43 16.59 9.11 -10.54
CA GLY A 43 15.36 9.53 -11.18
C GLY A 43 14.23 8.60 -10.75
N GLY A 44 13.49 9.01 -9.74
CA GLY A 44 12.15 8.51 -9.50
C GLY A 44 11.33 8.82 -10.75
N GLN A 45 10.86 7.77 -11.41
CA GLN A 45 9.94 7.88 -12.52
C GLN A 45 8.65 8.51 -11.97
N SER A 46 8.50 9.82 -12.19
CA SER A 46 7.28 10.57 -11.92
C SER A 46 6.22 10.15 -12.95
N ALA A 47 5.45 9.11 -12.61
CA ALA A 47 4.18 8.85 -13.27
C ALA A 47 3.10 9.67 -12.54
N GLY A 48 2.87 10.90 -12.99
CA GLY A 48 1.83 11.76 -12.41
C GLY A 48 1.89 13.21 -12.86
N ALA A 49 1.55 13.48 -14.13
CA ALA A 49 1.33 14.87 -14.60
C ALA A 49 0.12 15.02 -15.53
N THR A 50 -0.64 13.95 -15.76
CA THR A 50 -1.89 13.98 -16.51
C THR A 50 -2.90 13.16 -15.72
N GLY A 51 -4.04 13.78 -15.37
CA GLY A 51 -5.12 13.10 -14.67
C GLY A 51 -5.46 11.79 -15.38
N ASP A 52 -5.41 10.69 -14.64
CA ASP A 52 -5.60 9.36 -15.19
C ASP A 52 -7.10 9.10 -15.32
N TYR A 53 -7.62 9.23 -16.53
CA TYR A 53 -9.01 8.96 -16.84
C TYR A 53 -9.17 7.50 -17.25
N VAL A 54 -9.93 6.74 -16.47
CA VAL A 54 -10.43 5.43 -16.90
C VAL A 54 -11.89 5.60 -17.28
N THR A 55 -12.21 5.34 -18.55
CA THR A 55 -13.60 5.35 -19.07
C THR A 55 -14.35 6.66 -18.81
N GLY A 56 -13.66 7.81 -18.86
CA GLY A 56 -14.27 9.14 -18.69
C GLY A 56 -14.62 9.54 -17.25
N THR A 57 -14.41 8.66 -16.27
CA THR A 57 -14.47 9.00 -14.85
C THR A 57 -13.07 9.30 -14.32
N PRO A 58 -12.84 10.45 -13.67
CA PRO A 58 -11.55 10.74 -13.04
C PRO A 58 -11.35 9.78 -11.87
N LEU A 59 -10.20 9.09 -11.84
CA LEU A 59 -9.80 8.31 -10.68
C LEU A 59 -9.45 9.26 -9.51
N PRO A 60 -9.64 8.83 -8.25
CA PRO A 60 -9.30 9.64 -7.10
C PRO A 60 -7.81 10.00 -7.12
N GLU A 61 -7.49 11.24 -6.73
CA GLU A 61 -6.11 11.73 -6.70
C GLU A 61 -5.26 10.88 -5.75
N ARG A 62 -4.20 10.28 -6.30
CA ARG A 62 -3.28 9.46 -5.53
C ARG A 62 -2.42 10.39 -4.67
N ARG A 63 -2.50 10.26 -3.34
CA ARG A 63 -1.61 10.98 -2.42
C ARG A 63 -0.16 10.56 -2.66
N GLU A 64 0.60 11.41 -3.34
CA GLU A 64 2.04 11.24 -3.53
C GLU A 64 2.74 11.19 -2.16
N GLY A 65 3.51 10.12 -1.91
CA GLY A 65 4.23 9.92 -0.64
C GLY A 65 3.92 8.62 0.11
N THR A 66 2.81 7.94 -0.21
CA THR A 66 2.51 6.60 0.32
C THR A 66 2.39 5.57 -0.81
N SER A 67 3.49 4.89 -1.08
CA SER A 67 3.55 3.85 -2.11
C SER A 67 3.40 2.47 -1.47
N PHE A 68 2.47 1.63 -1.98
CA PHE A 68 2.34 0.23 -1.55
C PHE A 68 3.66 -0.56 -1.66
N PHE A 69 4.47 -0.23 -2.67
CA PHE A 69 5.79 -0.82 -2.90
C PHE A 69 6.93 -0.07 -2.21
N GLY A 70 6.62 0.95 -1.40
CA GLY A 70 7.62 1.71 -0.66
C GLY A 70 8.32 0.88 0.43
N GLY A 71 9.45 1.40 0.92
CA GLY A 71 10.19 0.81 2.03
C GLY A 71 9.54 1.02 3.40
N ASN A 72 8.67 2.02 3.54
CA ASN A 72 7.98 2.37 4.79
C ASN A 72 6.63 1.64 4.96
N VAL A 73 6.56 0.41 4.45
CA VAL A 73 5.33 -0.38 4.39
C VAL A 73 5.61 -1.79 4.90
N GLU A 74 4.84 -2.24 5.88
CA GLU A 74 4.86 -3.61 6.35
C GLU A 74 3.89 -4.46 5.54
N ARG A 75 4.47 -5.42 4.81
CA ARG A 75 3.79 -6.36 3.92
C ARG A 75 3.62 -7.70 4.63
N GLY A 76 2.52 -8.38 4.36
CA GLY A 76 2.25 -9.72 4.91
C GLY A 76 1.60 -9.74 6.29
N GLN A 77 1.35 -8.58 6.90
CA GLN A 77 0.59 -8.48 8.16
C GLN A 77 -0.86 -8.96 7.99
N PHE A 78 -1.47 -8.69 6.84
CA PHE A 78 -2.87 -9.05 6.55
C PHE A 78 -2.97 -10.01 5.37
N GLN A 79 -3.95 -10.89 5.43
CA GLN A 79 -4.29 -11.79 4.33
C GLN A 79 -4.90 -10.99 3.16
N PRO A 80 -4.59 -11.35 1.90
CA PRO A 80 -5.26 -10.76 0.75
C PRO A 80 -6.76 -11.06 0.75
N VAL A 81 -7.54 -10.08 0.29
CA VAL A 81 -8.98 -10.20 0.04
C VAL A 81 -9.18 -10.60 -1.42
N TYR A 82 -9.83 -11.74 -1.66
CA TYR A 82 -10.08 -12.25 -3.01
C TYR A 82 -11.45 -11.86 -3.54
N PHE A 83 -11.52 -11.65 -4.86
CA PHE A 83 -12.74 -11.32 -5.57
C PHE A 83 -13.04 -12.34 -6.66
N ASP A 84 -14.32 -12.47 -6.99
CA ASP A 84 -14.74 -13.24 -8.15
C ASP A 84 -14.38 -12.51 -9.45
N PHE A 85 -14.42 -13.25 -10.56
CA PHE A 85 -14.14 -12.71 -11.89
C PHE A 85 -15.06 -11.52 -12.20
N ASP A 86 -14.46 -10.43 -12.68
CA ASP A 86 -15.12 -9.17 -13.03
C ASP A 86 -16.05 -8.57 -11.94
N SER A 87 -15.85 -8.95 -10.68
CA SER A 87 -16.68 -8.50 -9.56
C SER A 87 -15.90 -7.59 -8.60
N GLN A 88 -16.60 -6.59 -8.07
CA GLN A 88 -16.13 -5.73 -6.95
C GLN A 88 -16.77 -6.11 -5.61
N ALA A 89 -17.69 -7.07 -5.59
CA ALA A 89 -18.40 -7.46 -4.38
C ALA A 89 -17.49 -8.28 -3.46
N VAL A 90 -17.43 -7.90 -2.19
CA VAL A 90 -16.73 -8.66 -1.15
C VAL A 90 -17.57 -9.87 -0.76
N ARG A 91 -16.97 -11.06 -0.79
CA ARG A 91 -17.64 -12.30 -0.38
C ARG A 91 -17.70 -12.38 1.14
N SER A 92 -18.76 -12.99 1.68
CA SER A 92 -18.91 -13.23 3.13
C SER A 92 -17.76 -14.05 3.74
N SER A 93 -17.12 -14.93 2.95
CA SER A 93 -15.92 -15.67 3.36
C SER A 93 -14.71 -14.78 3.63
N GLU A 94 -14.67 -13.59 3.02
CA GLU A 94 -13.59 -12.62 3.16
C GLU A 94 -13.87 -11.61 4.27
N SER A 95 -15.13 -11.44 4.69
CA SER A 95 -15.54 -10.49 5.73
C SER A 95 -14.78 -10.71 7.05
N GLY A 96 -14.47 -11.96 7.41
CA GLY A 96 -13.67 -12.25 8.61
C GLY A 96 -12.25 -11.66 8.56
N LYS A 97 -11.63 -11.59 7.37
CA LYS A 97 -10.31 -10.96 7.18
C LYS A 97 -10.42 -9.44 7.35
N ILE A 98 -11.48 -8.85 6.81
CA ILE A 98 -11.75 -7.41 6.93
C ILE A 98 -12.00 -7.03 8.40
N GLN A 99 -12.76 -7.85 9.13
CA GLN A 99 -13.00 -7.64 10.56
C GLN A 99 -11.71 -7.66 11.40
N GLN A 100 -10.77 -8.55 11.09
CA GLN A 100 -9.46 -8.57 11.76
C GLN A 100 -8.69 -7.25 11.54
N ILE A 101 -8.76 -6.70 10.33
CA ILE A 101 -8.13 -5.41 9.99
C ILE A 101 -8.84 -4.27 10.72
N ALA A 102 -10.18 -4.27 10.74
CA ALA A 102 -10.97 -3.27 11.47
C ALA A 102 -10.66 -3.29 12.97
N GLN A 103 -10.54 -4.48 13.59
CA GLN A 103 -10.13 -4.62 14.99
C GLN A 103 -8.71 -4.08 15.22
N PHE A 104 -7.78 -4.36 14.32
CA PHE A 104 -6.43 -3.79 14.39
C PHE A 104 -6.45 -2.26 14.33
N MET A 105 -7.27 -1.66 13.46
CA MET A 105 -7.41 -0.21 13.35
C MET A 105 -8.08 0.42 14.56
N LYS A 106 -8.98 -0.28 15.26
CA LYS A 106 -9.59 0.20 16.51
C LYS A 106 -8.57 0.33 17.64
N GLY A 107 -7.49 -0.45 17.61
CA GLY A 107 -6.45 -0.47 18.65
C GLY A 107 -5.43 0.68 18.60
N GLY A 108 -5.44 1.54 17.58
CA GLY A 108 -4.51 2.66 17.50
C GLY A 108 -4.57 3.48 16.21
N SER A 109 -3.74 4.51 16.10
CA SER A 109 -3.67 5.42 14.95
C SER A 109 -2.88 4.85 13.76
N ALA A 110 -3.10 3.58 13.42
CA ALA A 110 -2.40 2.95 12.31
C ALA A 110 -2.93 3.43 10.96
N GLN A 111 -2.01 3.77 10.05
CA GLN A 111 -2.34 4.06 8.66
C GLN A 111 -2.22 2.77 7.83
N ILE A 112 -3.26 2.46 7.06
CA ILE A 112 -3.27 1.33 6.13
C ILE A 112 -3.38 1.82 4.69
N ILE A 113 -2.78 1.07 3.77
CA ILE A 113 -2.90 1.25 2.32
C ILE A 113 -3.66 0.04 1.78
N ILE A 114 -4.72 0.31 1.03
CA ILE A 114 -5.53 -0.69 0.34
C ILE A 114 -5.18 -0.56 -1.15
N ALA A 115 -4.63 -1.62 -1.74
CA ALA A 115 -4.27 -1.65 -3.16
C ALA A 115 -5.02 -2.79 -3.88
N GLY A 116 -5.85 -2.43 -4.85
CA GLY A 116 -6.55 -3.38 -5.69
C GLY A 116 -5.65 -3.92 -6.82
N PHE A 117 -5.51 -5.24 -6.90
CA PHE A 117 -4.83 -5.92 -8.00
C PHE A 117 -5.84 -6.72 -8.82
N THR A 118 -5.73 -6.59 -10.13
CA THR A 118 -6.51 -7.36 -11.09
C THR A 118 -5.65 -8.44 -11.74
N ASP A 119 -6.29 -9.32 -12.51
CA ASP A 119 -5.56 -10.23 -13.38
C ASP A 119 -5.03 -9.48 -14.63
N GLU A 120 -4.26 -10.18 -15.44
CA GLU A 120 -3.64 -9.65 -16.68
C GLU A 120 -4.60 -9.63 -17.88
N ARG A 121 -5.88 -9.98 -17.67
CA ARG A 121 -6.86 -10.06 -18.76
C ARG A 121 -7.48 -8.68 -18.99
N GLY A 122 -7.60 -8.26 -20.25
CA GLY A 122 -8.21 -6.97 -20.61
C GLY A 122 -7.22 -5.80 -20.70
N THR A 123 -7.74 -4.59 -20.82
CA THR A 123 -6.92 -3.37 -20.94
C THR A 123 -6.39 -2.92 -19.58
N ALA A 124 -5.25 -2.25 -19.58
CA ALA A 124 -4.64 -1.74 -18.35
C ALA A 124 -5.55 -0.72 -17.66
N GLU A 125 -6.24 0.11 -18.44
CA GLU A 125 -7.15 1.15 -17.98
C GLU A 125 -8.36 0.55 -17.28
N TYR A 126 -9.01 -0.46 -17.90
CA TYR A 126 -10.15 -1.15 -17.30
C TYR A 126 -9.76 -1.78 -15.96
N ASN A 127 -8.63 -2.49 -15.94
CA ASN A 127 -8.09 -3.15 -14.77
C ASN A 127 -7.75 -2.17 -13.65
N ARG A 128 -7.24 -0.99 -13.99
CA ARG A 128 -7.00 0.07 -13.02
C ARG A 128 -8.29 0.57 -12.37
N GLY A 129 -9.33 0.85 -13.16
CA GLY A 129 -10.63 1.24 -12.63
C GLY A 129 -11.29 0.15 -11.79
N LEU A 130 -11.17 -1.12 -12.19
CA LEU A 130 -11.68 -2.25 -11.41
C LEU A 130 -10.91 -2.42 -10.09
N GLY A 131 -9.59 -2.24 -10.10
CA GLY A 131 -8.75 -2.25 -8.90
C GLY A 131 -9.15 -1.17 -7.89
N ASP A 132 -9.39 0.05 -8.36
CA ASP A 132 -9.81 1.16 -7.51
C ASP A 132 -11.22 0.93 -6.94
N ARG A 133 -12.17 0.44 -7.74
CA ARG A 133 -13.52 0.07 -7.25
C ARG A 133 -13.45 -1.00 -6.15
N ARG A 134 -12.60 -2.02 -6.31
CA ARG A 134 -12.38 -3.07 -5.30
C ARG A 134 -11.74 -2.52 -4.03
N ALA A 135 -10.78 -1.62 -4.15
CA ALA A 135 -10.18 -0.98 -2.98
C ALA A 135 -11.22 -0.11 -2.23
N GLY A 136 -12.10 0.57 -2.97
CA GLY A 136 -13.24 1.30 -2.43
C GLY A 136 -14.22 0.41 -1.67
N ALA A 137 -14.64 -0.71 -2.26
CA ALA A 137 -15.56 -1.65 -1.60
C ALA A 137 -15.00 -2.15 -0.26
N VAL A 138 -13.72 -2.55 -0.21
CA VAL A 138 -13.09 -2.99 1.05
C VAL A 138 -12.98 -1.85 2.06
N ARG A 139 -12.75 -0.62 1.60
CA ARG A 139 -12.73 0.56 2.48
C ARG A 139 -14.12 0.79 3.11
N GLU A 140 -15.19 0.71 2.33
CA GLU A 140 -16.54 0.87 2.87
C GLU A 140 -16.87 -0.23 3.89
N ASP A 141 -16.52 -1.48 3.60
CA ASP A 141 -16.69 -2.61 4.53
C ASP A 141 -15.87 -2.47 5.83
N LEU A 142 -14.78 -1.71 5.82
CA LEU A 142 -13.98 -1.41 7.02
C LEU A 142 -14.58 -0.30 7.88
N ILE A 143 -15.36 0.61 7.28
CA ILE A 143 -15.95 1.77 7.95
C ILE A 143 -17.35 1.46 8.47
N SER A 144 -18.07 0.54 7.82
CA SER A 144 -19.38 0.06 8.25
C SER A 144 -19.35 -0.68 9.59
#